data_AF-A0A966J8V0-F1
#
_entry.id   AF-A0A966J8V0-F1
#
_cell.length_a   1.000
_cell.length_b   1.000
_cell.length_c   1.000
_cell.angle_alpha   90.00
_cell.angle_beta   90.00
_cell.angle_gamma   90.00
#
_symmetry.space_group_name_H-M   'P 1'
#
loop_
_entity.id
_entity.type
_entity.pdbx_description
1 polymer ?
#
loop_
_entity_poly.entity_id
_entity_poly.type
_entity_poly.pdbx_seq_one_letter_code
_entity_poly.pdbx_strand_id
1 'polypeptide(L)' 'GLRPASAVVSVAFPYGSHDRATLSAVRRAGYRGACTLKRWANGRRGNPLRLGRMSVGGELPPWMLMAKLGKMFLTPAFP' A
#
# COMPACT_ATOMS: atom_id res chain seq x y z
N GLY A 1 -28.88 -8.07 -15.25
CA GLY A 1 -28.61 -7.28 -14.05
C GLY A 1 -27.27 -6.60 -14.20
N LEU A 2 -27.24 -5.26 -14.21
CA LEU A 2 -26.00 -4.49 -14.24
C LEU A 2 -25.15 -4.91 -13.02
N ARG A 3 -23.96 -5.49 -13.23
CA ARG A 3 -22.99 -5.65 -12.14
C ARG A 3 -22.75 -4.25 -11.58
N PRO A 4 -22.91 -4.00 -10.28
CA PRO A 4 -22.53 -2.70 -9.72
C PRO A 4 -21.07 -2.44 -10.12
N ALA A 5 -20.80 -1.23 -10.62
CA ALA A 5 -19.45 -0.76 -10.91
C ALA A 5 -18.52 -1.20 -9.78
N SER A 6 -17.42 -1.87 -10.12
CA SER A 6 -16.58 -2.61 -9.17
C SER A 6 -16.43 -1.84 -7.86
N ALA A 7 -17.00 -2.38 -6.77
CA ALA A 7 -16.95 -1.71 -5.49
C ALA A 7 -15.50 -1.33 -5.16
N VAL A 8 -15.25 -0.07 -4.81
CA VAL A 8 -13.89 0.38 -4.47
C VAL A 8 -13.45 -0.36 -3.21
N VAL A 9 -12.51 -1.28 -3.34
CA VAL A 9 -12.09 -2.16 -2.24
C VAL A 9 -10.85 -1.66 -1.49
N SER A 10 -10.18 -0.61 -1.97
CA SER A 10 -8.95 -0.12 -1.38
C SER A 10 -8.79 1.40 -1.43
N VAL A 11 -7.98 1.93 -0.51
CA VAL A 11 -7.70 3.37 -0.39
C VAL A 11 -6.19 3.66 -0.25
N ALA A 12 -5.74 4.83 -0.68
CA ALA A 12 -4.39 5.32 -0.41
C ALA A 12 -4.44 6.45 0.61
N PHE A 13 -3.67 6.34 1.70
CA PHE A 13 -3.58 7.44 2.64
C PHE A 13 -2.83 8.62 2.02
N PRO A 14 -3.39 9.86 2.09
CA PRO A 14 -2.68 11.05 1.63
C PRO A 14 -1.33 11.18 2.32
N TYR A 15 -0.27 11.33 1.52
CA TYR A 15 1.12 11.36 1.99
C TYR A 15 1.53 10.15 2.87
N GLY A 16 0.76 9.06 2.83
CA GLY A 16 1.01 7.85 3.60
C GLY A 16 0.67 7.92 5.10
N SER A 17 0.23 9.08 5.59
CA SER A 17 -0.03 9.33 7.01
C SER A 17 -1.45 8.92 7.41
N HIS A 18 -1.58 8.32 8.58
CA HIS A 18 -2.85 7.93 9.17
C HIS A 18 -2.68 7.73 10.67
N ASP A 19 -3.79 7.80 11.40
CA ASP A 19 -3.88 7.52 12.82
C ASP A 19 -4.92 6.42 13.10
N ARG A 20 -5.22 6.20 14.38
CA ARG A 20 -6.20 5.19 14.81
C ARG A 20 -7.62 5.55 14.35
N ALA A 21 -8.00 6.82 14.39
CA ALA A 21 -9.33 7.26 13.98
C ALA A 21 -9.56 7.03 12.47
N THR A 22 -8.57 7.41 11.65
CA THR A 22 -8.59 7.22 10.20
C THR A 22 -8.66 5.74 9.83
N LEU A 23 -7.83 4.89 10.46
CA LEU A 23 -7.89 3.44 10.24
C LEU A 23 -9.25 2.84 10.63
N SER A 24 -9.84 3.32 11.72
CA SER A 24 -11.17 2.88 12.16
C SER A 24 -12.25 3.26 11.16
N ALA A 25 -12.21 4.49 10.62
CA ALA A 25 -13.13 4.93 9.56
C ALA A 25 -13.00 4.09 8.28
N VAL A 26 -11.77 3.83 7.83
CA VAL A 26 -11.50 2.97 6.65
C VAL A 26 -12.07 1.57 6.86
N ARG A 27 -11.88 0.98 8.05
CA ARG A 27 -12.45 -0.33 8.37
C ARG A 27 -13.97 -0.32 8.37
N ARG A 28 -14.60 0.69 8.99
CA ARG A 28 -16.08 0.82 9.01
C ARG A 28 -16.68 1.03 7.62
N ALA A 29 -15.97 1.71 6.73
CA ALA A 29 -16.37 1.91 5.34
C ALA A 29 -16.25 0.63 4.48
N GLY A 30 -15.73 -0.47 5.01
CA GLY A 30 -15.66 -1.76 4.32
C GLY A 30 -14.48 -1.93 3.36
N TYR A 31 -13.49 -1.02 3.39
CA TYR A 31 -12.27 -1.20 2.62
C TYR A 31 -11.49 -2.43 3.07
N ARG A 32 -11.00 -3.21 2.10
CA ARG A 32 -10.24 -4.44 2.32
C ARG A 32 -8.73 -4.22 2.28
N GLY A 33 -8.28 -3.08 1.78
CA GLY A 33 -6.86 -2.74 1.70
C GLY A 33 -6.59 -1.24 1.80
N ALA A 34 -5.44 -0.87 2.36
CA ALA A 34 -4.97 0.50 2.34
C ALA A 34 -3.46 0.59 2.24
N CYS A 35 -2.95 1.58 1.50
CA CYS A 35 -1.52 1.76 1.27
C CYS A 35 -0.97 3.07 1.89
N THR A 36 0.28 2.99 2.33
CA THR A 36 1.07 4.05 2.99
C THR A 36 2.25 4.46 2.12
N LEU A 37 3.10 5.40 2.54
CA LEU A 37 4.39 5.67 1.86
C LEU A 37 5.57 4.92 2.48
N LYS A 38 5.33 4.00 3.41
CA LYS A 38 6.39 3.24 4.05
C LYS A 38 7.00 2.24 3.06
N ARG A 39 8.32 2.08 3.10
CA ARG A 39 9.10 1.38 2.06
C ARG A 39 9.51 -0.01 2.51
N TRP A 40 8.62 -0.99 2.34
CA TRP A 40 8.91 -2.41 2.58
C TRP A 40 8.09 -3.31 1.66
N ALA A 41 8.51 -4.57 1.53
CA ALA A 41 7.73 -5.60 0.85
C ALA A 41 6.50 -6.03 1.66
N ASN A 42 5.39 -6.26 0.96
CA ASN A 42 4.14 -6.69 1.56
C ASN A 42 4.03 -8.22 1.55
N GLY A 43 3.97 -8.85 2.72
CA GLY A 43 3.74 -10.29 2.87
C GLY A 43 2.25 -10.66 2.96
N ARG A 44 1.90 -11.90 2.65
CA ARG A 44 0.51 -12.42 2.71
C ARG A 44 -0.14 -12.34 4.10
N ARG A 45 0.67 -12.36 5.16
CA ARG A 45 0.22 -12.29 6.57
C ARG A 45 0.30 -10.88 7.17
N GLY A 46 0.68 -9.87 6.36
CA GLY A 46 0.78 -8.49 6.81
C GLY A 46 -0.58 -7.84 7.03
N ASN A 47 -0.59 -6.68 7.68
CA ASN A 47 -1.82 -5.90 7.84
C ASN A 47 -2.25 -5.31 6.48
N PRO A 48 -3.40 -5.71 5.92
CA PRO A 48 -3.82 -5.26 4.59
C PRO A 48 -4.19 -3.77 4.57
N LEU A 49 -4.41 -3.14 5.73
CA LEU A 49 -4.69 -1.71 5.86
C LEU A 49 -3.43 -0.86 6.09
N ARG A 50 -2.23 -1.44 5.99
CA ARG A 50 -0.94 -0.74 6.18
C ARG A 50 0.10 -1.17 5.14
N LEU A 51 -0.30 -1.33 3.89
CA LEU A 51 0.59 -1.77 2.83
C LEU A 51 1.71 -0.73 2.57
N GLY A 52 2.93 -1.21 2.38
CA GLY A 52 4.07 -0.42 1.93
C GLY A 52 4.01 -0.12 0.45
N ARG A 53 4.71 0.94 0.02
CA ARG A 53 4.86 1.35 -1.38
C ARG A 53 6.30 1.69 -1.71
N MET A 54 6.64 1.51 -2.99
CA MET A 54 7.88 1.99 -3.59
C MET A 54 7.60 3.27 -4.38
N SER A 55 8.35 4.33 -4.13
CA SER A 55 8.28 5.53 -4.97
C SER A 55 8.98 5.28 -6.31
N VAL A 56 8.23 5.50 -7.38
CA VAL A 56 8.73 5.59 -8.75
C VAL A 56 8.58 7.05 -9.16
N GLY A 57 9.63 7.63 -9.73
CA GLY A 57 9.66 9.03 -10.14
C GLY A 57 10.88 9.30 -10.99
N GLY A 58 10.75 10.26 -11.92
CA GLY A 58 11.74 10.50 -12.96
C GLY A 58 11.86 9.36 -13.97
N GLU A 59 12.83 9.49 -14.86
CA GLU A 59 13.22 8.41 -15.76
C GLU A 59 13.91 7.32 -14.94
N LEU A 60 13.35 6.10 -14.96
CA LEU A 60 13.83 4.99 -14.16
C LEU A 60 14.23 3.82 -15.07
N PRO A 61 15.52 3.65 -15.39
CA PRO A 61 15.97 2.53 -16.20
C PRO A 61 15.57 1.18 -15.57
N PRO A 62 15.29 0.14 -16.38
CA PRO A 62 14.83 -1.15 -15.87
C PRO A 62 15.72 -1.74 -14.76
N TRP A 63 17.04 -1.63 -14.88
CA TRP A 63 17.97 -2.14 -13.86
C TRP A 63 17.81 -1.41 -12.52
N MET A 64 17.53 -0.10 -12.54
CA MET A 64 17.33 0.69 -11.33
C MET A 64 15.98 0.37 -10.69
N LEU A 65 14.95 0.06 -11.49
CA LEU A 65 13.68 -0.48 -10.99
C LEU A 65 13.92 -1.79 -10.25
N MET A 66 14.68 -2.71 -10.84
CA MET A 66 15.00 -4.00 -10.23
C MET A 66 15.81 -3.82 -8.93
N ALA A 67 16.78 -2.90 -8.90
CA ALA A 67 17.52 -2.58 -7.68
C ALA A 67 16.61 -2.03 -6.57
N LYS A 68 15.66 -1.13 -6.91
CA LYS A 68 14.68 -0.61 -5.94
C LYS A 68 13.75 -1.71 -5.43
N LEU A 69 13.28 -2.61 -6.29
CA LEU A 69 12.48 -3.77 -5.89
C LEU A 69 13.27 -4.71 -4.97
N GLY A 70 14.51 -5.04 -5.32
CA GLY A 70 15.41 -5.84 -4.48
C GLY A 70 15.58 -5.22 -3.08
N LYS A 71 15.81 -3.90 -3.02
CA LYS A 71 15.90 -3.17 -1.74
C LYS A 71 14.62 -3.28 -0.91
N MET A 72 13.43 -3.27 -1.53
CA MET A 72 12.16 -3.42 -0.83
C MET A 72 12.02 -4.79 -0.17
N PHE A 73 12.50 -5.86 -0.81
CA PHE A 73 12.47 -7.22 -0.25
C PHE A 73 13.45 -7.42 0.91
N LEU A 74 14.55 -6.67 0.93
CA LEU A 74 15.52 -6.66 2.03
C LEU A 74 15.11 -5.75 3.20
N THR A 75 14.12 -4.88 3.00
CA THR A 75 13.67 -3.97 4.05
C THR A 75 12.59 -4.66 4.89
N PRO A 76 12.83 -4.91 6.19
CA PRO A 76 11.86 -5.59 7.04
C PRO A 76 10.56 -4.79 7.15
N ALA A 77 9.43 -5.47 7.00
CA ALA A 77 8.13 -4.88 7.31
C ALA A 77 7.98 -4.79 8.83
N PHE A 78 7.99 -3.57 9.37
CA PHE A 78 7.70 -3.37 10.79
C PHE A 78 6.20 -3.59 11.04
N PRO A 79 5.82 -4.29 12.13
CA PRO A 79 4.42 -4.59 12.46
C PRO A 79 3.51 -3.35 12.64
#